data_AF-A0A1G9S186-F1
#
_entry.id   AF-A0A1G9S186-F1
#
_cell.length_a   1.000
_cell.length_b   1.000
_cell.length_c   1.000
_cell.angle_alpha   90.00
_cell.angle_beta   90.00
_cell.angle_gamma   90.00
#
_symmetry.space_group_name_H-M   'P 1'
#
loop_
_entity.id
_entity.type
_entity.pdbx_description
1 polymer ?
#
loop_
_entity_poly.entity_id
_entity_poly.type
_entity_poly.pdbx_seq_one_letter_code
_entity_poly.pdbx_strand_id
1 'polypeptide(L)'
;MGTKRHKPEDVVAKLRQVDVLVSQGQSVGDAIRTIGVTEVTYYRWRKEYGGLKSDQVRRMKDLETENQRLRKAIADLTLDKLILQEAARGN
;
A
#
# COMPACT_ATOMS: atom_id res chain seq x y z
N MET A 1 13.25 -18.88 9.96
CA MET A 1 13.23 -18.02 8.74
C MET A 1 12.43 -16.78 9.07
N GLY A 2 13.03 -15.58 8.96
CA GLY A 2 12.32 -14.33 9.25
C GLY A 2 11.17 -14.11 8.27
N THR A 3 10.00 -13.77 8.77
CA THR A 3 8.83 -13.42 7.96
C THR A 3 9.11 -12.12 7.21
N LYS A 4 9.50 -12.21 5.92
CA LYS A 4 9.56 -11.01 5.07
C LYS A 4 8.15 -10.44 4.95
N ARG A 5 7.95 -9.22 5.46
CA ARG A 5 6.67 -8.50 5.34
C ARG A 5 6.47 -8.13 3.87
N HIS A 6 5.44 -8.70 3.24
CA HIS A 6 5.07 -8.36 1.87
C HIS A 6 4.47 -6.95 1.84
N LYS A 7 4.84 -6.14 0.84
CA LYS A 7 4.17 -4.87 0.61
C LYS A 7 2.78 -5.15 0.02
N PRO A 8 1.77 -4.30 0.27
CA PRO A 8 0.43 -4.46 -0.31
C PRO A 8 0.42 -4.69 -1.83
N GLU A 9 1.32 -4.04 -2.55
CA GLU A 9 1.48 -4.20 -4.01
C GLU A 9 1.94 -5.62 -4.37
N ASP A 10 2.89 -6.18 -3.62
CA ASP A 10 3.40 -7.54 -3.82
C ASP A 10 2.29 -8.56 -3.56
N VAL A 11 1.45 -8.33 -2.54
CA VAL A 11 0.29 -9.17 -2.22
C VAL A 11 -0.71 -9.18 -3.38
N VAL A 12 -1.11 -8.00 -3.87
CA VAL A 12 -2.06 -7.91 -4.99
C VAL A 12 -1.50 -8.51 -6.28
N ALA A 13 -0.21 -8.31 -6.56
CA ALA A 13 0.44 -8.92 -7.72
C ALA A 13 0.39 -10.46 -7.64
N LYS A 14 0.70 -11.04 -6.47
CA LYS A 14 0.62 -12.49 -6.25
C LYS A 14 -0.80 -13.03 -6.35
N LEU A 15 -1.80 -12.34 -5.79
CA LEU A 15 -3.20 -12.75 -5.91
C LEU A 15 -3.65 -12.83 -7.38
N ARG A 16 -3.24 -11.85 -8.19
CA ARG A 16 -3.54 -11.86 -9.63
C ARG A 16 -2.81 -12.96 -10.39
N GLN A 17 -1.57 -13.27 -10.00
CA GLN A 17 -0.86 -14.40 -10.57
C GLN A 17 -1.61 -15.71 -10.31
N VAL A 18 -2.18 -15.89 -9.12
CA VAL A 18 -3.06 -17.03 -8.82
C VAL A 18 -4.31 -17.00 -9.72
N ASP A 19 -4.98 -15.85 -9.86
CA ASP A 19 -6.17 -15.74 -10.72
C ASP A 19 -5.86 -16.11 -12.20
N VAL A 20 -4.69 -15.72 -12.71
CA VAL A 20 -4.24 -16.07 -14.08
C VAL A 20 -3.94 -17.57 -14.21
N LEU A 21 -3.22 -18.16 -13.25
CA LEU A 21 -2.92 -19.59 -13.28
C LEU A 21 -4.20 -20.44 -13.22
N VAL A 22 -5.15 -20.03 -12.39
CA VAL A 22 -6.45 -20.70 -12.29
C VAL A 22 -7.26 -20.57 -13.58
N SER A 23 -7.24 -19.41 -14.26
CA SER A 23 -7.91 -19.25 -15.56
C SER A 23 -7.27 -20.07 -16.69
N GLN A 24 -6.01 -20.45 -16.54
CA GLN A 24 -5.30 -21.39 -17.42
C GLN A 24 -5.59 -22.87 -17.08
N GLY A 25 -6.45 -23.15 -16.11
CA GLY A 25 -6.87 -24.50 -15.73
C GLY A 25 -6.03 -25.14 -14.61
N GLN A 26 -5.11 -24.39 -13.99
CA GLN A 26 -4.36 -24.89 -12.83
C GLN A 26 -5.25 -24.95 -11.58
N SER A 27 -5.03 -25.93 -10.70
CA SER A 27 -5.74 -25.98 -9.43
C SER A 27 -5.32 -24.79 -8.54
N VAL A 28 -6.24 -24.31 -7.70
CA VAL A 28 -5.95 -23.21 -6.75
C VAL A 28 -4.76 -23.58 -5.85
N GLY A 29 -4.68 -24.84 -5.39
CA GLY A 29 -3.58 -25.32 -4.56
C GLY A 29 -2.22 -25.27 -5.26
N ASP A 30 -2.15 -25.65 -6.54
CA ASP A 30 -0.91 -25.60 -7.32
C ASP A 30 -0.49 -24.16 -7.63
N ALA A 31 -1.46 -23.30 -7.93
CA ALA A 31 -1.23 -21.87 -8.15
C ALA A 31 -0.70 -21.17 -6.88
N ILE A 32 -1.25 -21.49 -5.70
CA ILE A 32 -0.77 -20.99 -4.40
C ILE A 32 0.67 -21.44 -4.12
N ARG A 33 1.00 -22.71 -4.41
CA ARG A 33 2.38 -23.21 -4.28
C ARG A 33 3.33 -22.50 -5.24
N THR A 34 2.89 -22.19 -6.45
CA THR A 34 3.68 -21.47 -7.47
C THR A 34 4.08 -20.06 -7.01
N ILE A 35 3.19 -19.34 -6.31
CA ILE A 35 3.51 -18.01 -5.75
C ILE A 35 4.28 -18.07 -4.42
N GLY A 36 4.59 -19.27 -3.93
CA GLY A 36 5.42 -19.51 -2.75
C GLY A 36 4.79 -19.04 -1.44
N VAL A 37 3.48 -19.20 -1.27
CA VAL A 37 2.78 -18.87 0.00
C VAL A 37 1.94 -20.04 0.49
N THR A 38 1.56 -20.02 1.77
CA THR A 38 0.64 -21.01 2.33
C THR A 38 -0.81 -20.69 1.96
N GLU A 39 -1.68 -21.69 1.91
CA GLU A 39 -3.11 -21.48 1.64
C GLU A 39 -3.76 -20.54 2.66
N VAL A 40 -3.39 -20.67 3.94
CA VAL A 40 -3.85 -19.77 5.01
C VAL A 40 -3.49 -18.31 4.69
N THR A 41 -2.27 -18.07 4.22
CA THR A 41 -1.82 -16.72 3.82
C THR A 41 -2.60 -16.22 2.61
N TYR A 42 -2.80 -17.08 1.60
CA TYR A 42 -3.55 -16.76 0.40
C TYR A 42 -5.00 -16.35 0.72
N TYR A 43 -5.74 -17.13 1.52
CA TYR A 43 -7.12 -16.81 1.85
C TYR A 43 -7.25 -15.56 2.71
N ARG A 44 -6.31 -15.34 3.64
CA ARG A 44 -6.23 -14.07 4.39
C ARG A 44 -6.03 -12.89 3.43
N TRP A 45 -5.10 -13.01 2.48
CA TRP A 45 -4.87 -11.97 1.48
C TRP A 45 -6.06 -11.76 0.56
N ARG A 46 -6.78 -12.81 0.12
CA ARG A 46 -8.01 -12.63 -0.66
C ARG A 46 -9.08 -11.87 0.10
N LYS A 47 -9.21 -12.09 1.42
CA LYS A 47 -10.15 -11.34 2.27
C LYS A 47 -9.77 -9.86 2.39
N GLU A 48 -8.49 -9.56 2.49
CA GLU A 48 -7.99 -8.20 2.77
C GLU A 48 -7.75 -7.37 1.49
N TYR A 49 -7.30 -8.02 0.41
CA TYR A 49 -6.83 -7.37 -0.82
C TYR A 49 -7.55 -7.85 -2.09
N GLY A 50 -8.39 -8.88 -2.04
CA GLY A 50 -8.98 -9.51 -3.24
C GLY A 50 -9.90 -8.62 -4.07
N GLY A 51 -10.39 -7.51 -3.52
CA GLY A 51 -11.18 -6.51 -4.24
C GLY A 51 -10.35 -5.34 -4.81
N LEU A 52 -9.05 -5.26 -4.48
CA LEU A 52 -8.20 -4.14 -4.85
C LEU A 52 -7.51 -4.40 -6.19
N LYS A 53 -7.68 -3.50 -7.15
CA LYS A 53 -6.86 -3.49 -8.36
C LYS A 53 -5.48 -2.86 -8.05
N SER A 54 -4.41 -3.33 -8.68
CA SER A 54 -3.04 -2.84 -8.46
C SER A 54 -2.87 -1.34 -8.69
N ASP A 55 -3.62 -0.77 -9.64
CA ASP A 55 -3.69 0.66 -9.92
C ASP A 55 -4.31 1.43 -8.75
N GLN A 56 -5.31 0.85 -8.06
CA GLN A 56 -5.87 1.41 -6.84
C GLN A 56 -4.85 1.42 -5.71
N VAL A 57 -4.09 0.33 -5.54
CA VAL A 57 -3.04 0.26 -4.50
C VAL A 57 -1.91 1.26 -4.76
N ARG A 58 -1.44 1.35 -6.01
CA ARG A 58 -0.42 2.33 -6.41
C ARG A 58 -0.91 3.76 -6.16
N ARG A 59 -2.13 4.07 -6.62
CA ARG A 59 -2.74 5.39 -6.42
C ARG A 59 -2.89 5.75 -4.95
N MET A 60 -3.28 4.79 -4.11
CA MET A 60 -3.40 4.99 -2.67
C MET A 60 -2.07 5.40 -2.05
N LYS A 61 -0.97 4.74 -2.40
CA LYS A 61 0.38 5.07 -1.91
C LYS A 61 0.90 6.42 -2.42
N ASP A 62 0.64 6.73 -3.68
CA ASP A 62 1.01 8.03 -4.25
C ASP A 62 0.27 9.16 -3.51
N LEU A 63 -1.01 8.95 -3.20
CA LEU A 63 -1.80 9.87 -2.37
C LEU A 63 -1.30 9.98 -0.93
N GLU A 64 -0.91 8.87 -0.29
CA GLU A 64 -0.33 8.89 1.06
C GLU A 64 0.99 9.69 1.10
N THR A 65 1.85 9.48 0.10
CA THR A 65 3.13 10.19 -0.04
C THR A 65 2.89 11.69 -0.22
N GLU A 66 1.97 12.05 -1.11
CA GLU A 66 1.63 13.46 -1.35
C GLU A 66 0.97 14.09 -0.12
N ASN A 67 0.10 13.37 0.59
CA ASN A 67 -0.49 13.86 1.84
C ASN A 67 0.58 14.16 2.89
N GLN A 68 1.58 13.28 3.03
CA GLN A 68 2.70 13.51 3.95
C GLN A 68 3.52 14.75 3.54
N ARG A 69 3.81 14.92 2.25
CA ARG A 69 4.50 16.09 1.71
C ARG A 69 3.73 17.38 1.99
N LEU A 70 2.43 17.38 1.73
CA LEU A 70 1.54 18.52 1.96
C LEU A 70 1.44 18.87 3.45
N ARG A 71 1.29 17.88 4.33
CA ARG A 71 1.29 18.10 5.79
C ARG A 71 2.56 18.78 6.26
N LYS A 72 3.73 18.35 5.77
CA LYS A 72 5.00 18.98 6.10
C LYS A 72 5.05 20.43 5.62
N ALA A 73 4.71 20.66 4.36
CA ALA A 73 4.71 22.01 3.79
C ALA A 73 3.76 22.95 4.56
N ILE A 74 2.57 22.47 4.94
CA ILE A 74 1.62 23.24 5.75
C ILE A 74 2.20 23.55 7.14
N ALA A 75 2.85 22.58 7.79
CA ALA A 75 3.46 22.80 9.10
C ALA A 75 4.57 23.87 9.04
N ASP A 76 5.46 23.77 8.04
CA ASP A 76 6.55 24.72 7.83
C ASP A 76 5.99 26.14 7.57
N LEU A 77 5.03 26.28 6.66
CA LEU A 77 4.37 27.56 6.36
C LEU A 77 3.59 28.13 7.56
N THR A 78 3.00 27.26 8.37
CA THR A 78 2.28 27.69 9.59
C THR A 78 3.26 28.25 10.62
N LEU A 79 4.42 27.61 10.79
CA LEU A 79 5.46 28.08 11.68
C LEU A 79 6.00 29.45 11.23
N ASP A 80 6.32 29.60 9.93
CA ASP A 80 6.80 30.88 9.38
C ASP A 80 5.78 32.00 9.59
N LYS A 81 4.50 31.71 9.35
CA LYS A 81 3.41 32.66 9.61
C LYS A 81 3.37 33.10 11.07
N LEU A 82 3.49 32.17 12.02
CA LEU A 82 3.48 32.50 13.45
C LEU A 82 4.67 33.38 13.83
N ILE A 83 5.87 33.06 13.34
CA ILE A 83 7.09 33.88 13.56
C ILE A 83 6.89 35.29 13.02
N LEU A 84 6.36 35.43 11.80
CA LEU A 84 6.10 36.74 11.19
C LEU A 84 5.05 37.54 11.95
N GLN A 85 3.99 36.88 12.43
CA GLN A 85 2.95 37.53 13.24
C GLN A 85 3.48 38.00 14.58
N GLU A 86 4.34 37.22 15.24
CA GLU A 86 4.98 37.61 16.49
C GLU A 86 5.91 38.81 16.28
N ALA A 87 6.78 38.75 15.25
CA ALA A 87 7.66 39.85 14.90
C ALA A 87 6.89 41.14 14.55
N ALA A 88 5.74 41.02 13.90
CA ALA A 88 4.88 42.16 13.53
C ALA A 88 4.09 42.74 14.71
N ARG A 89 3.84 41.96 15.78
CA ARG A 89 3.14 42.44 16.97
C ARG A 89 4.00 43.37 17.83
N GLY A 90 5.33 43.25 17.74
CA GLY A 90 6.27 44.07 18.52
C GLY A 90 6.25 43.74 20.01
N ASN A 91 7.37 43.98 20.71
CA ASN A 91 7.42 43.98 22.18
C ASN A 91 6.60 45.12 22.76
#